data_AF-A0A2D6N5A8-F1
#
_entry.id   AF-A0A2D6N5A8-F1
#
_cell.length_a   1.000
_cell.length_b   1.000
_cell.length_c   1.000
_cell.angle_alpha   90.00
_cell.angle_beta   90.00
_cell.angle_gamma   90.00
#
_symmetry.space_group_name_H-M   'P 1'
#
loop_
_entity.id
_entity.type
_entity.pdbx_description
1 polymer ?
#
loop_
_entity_poly.entity_id
_entity_poly.type
_entity_poly.pdbx_seq_one_letter_code
_entity_poly.pdbx_strand_id
1 'polypeptide(L)' 'MEVEDTIAEGDQVATRWTASGTSAVLDGKRVTVPGVTTHRLADGKIVEEWLYFD' A
#
# COMPACT_ATOMS: atom_id res chain seq x y z
N MET A 1 -8.07 -5.54 -0.68
CA MET A 1 -6.80 -5.12 -0.07
C MET A 1 -6.88 -5.54 1.38
N GLU A 2 -5.89 -6.30 1.83
CA GLU A 2 -5.74 -6.74 3.21
C GLU A 2 -4.54 -6.01 3.80
N VAL A 3 -4.70 -5.41 4.97
CA VAL A 3 -3.61 -4.79 5.72
C VAL A 3 -3.00 -5.85 6.62
N GLU A 4 -1.70 -6.08 6.47
CA GLU A 4 -0.97 -7.10 7.22
C GLU A 4 -0.33 -6.52 8.47
N ASP A 5 0.26 -5.34 8.35
CA ASP A 5 0.93 -4.65 9.45
C ASP A 5 0.95 -3.14 9.21
N THR A 6 1.04 -2.37 10.29
CA THR A 6 1.20 -0.92 10.23
C THR A 6 2.06 -0.45 11.39
N ILE A 7 3.09 0.32 11.06
CA ILE A 7 4.01 0.93 12.02
C ILE A 7 4.00 2.44 11.78
N ALA A 8 3.95 3.20 12.86
CA ALA A 8 4.05 4.65 12.85
C ALA A 8 5.28 5.09 13.65
N GLU A 9 6.08 5.98 13.06
CA GLU A 9 7.24 6.60 13.71
C GLU A 9 7.33 8.06 13.30
N GLY A 10 7.34 8.97 14.29
CA GLY A 10 7.35 10.41 14.02
C GLY A 10 6.15 10.86 13.20
N ASP A 11 6.43 11.46 12.04
CA ASP A 11 5.43 11.93 11.08
C ASP A 11 5.18 10.91 9.94
N GLN A 12 5.72 9.70 10.03
CA GLN A 12 5.59 8.67 8.99
C GLN A 12 4.77 7.47 9.45
N VAL A 13 4.02 6.88 8.51
CA VAL A 13 3.25 5.65 8.69
C VAL A 13 3.57 4.70 7.54
N ALA A 14 4.15 3.54 7.85
CA ALA A 14 4.38 2.47 6.89
C ALA A 14 3.33 1.37 7.08
N THR A 15 2.67 0.99 5.99
CA THR A 15 1.64 -0.05 5.96
C THR A 15 2.03 -1.13 4.97
N ARG A 16 2.13 -2.36 5.46
CA ARG A 16 2.27 -3.56 4.63
C ARG A 16 0.90 -4.09 4.27
N TRP A 17 0.71 -4.44 3.02
CA TRP A 17 -0.59 -4.89 2.52
C TRP A 17 -0.44 -5.91 1.40
N THR A 18 -1.51 -6.68 1.19
CA THR A 18 -1.67 -7.55 0.02
C THR A 18 -2.96 -7.16 -0.72
N ALA A 19 -2.86 -6.91 -2.02
CA ALA A 19 -4.01 -6.64 -2.89
C ALA A 19 -4.24 -7.81 -3.84
N SER A 20 -5.50 -8.19 -4.03
CA SER A 20 -5.88 -9.18 -5.04
C SER A 20 -6.92 -8.59 -5.97
N GLY A 21 -6.78 -8.90 -7.27
CA GLY A 21 -7.66 -8.40 -8.31
C GLY A 21 -7.74 -9.35 -9.50
N THR A 22 -8.62 -9.02 -10.43
CA THR A 22 -8.71 -9.70 -11.73
C THR A 22 -8.12 -8.74 -12.77
N SER A 23 -7.05 -9.15 -13.44
CA SER A 23 -6.35 -8.29 -14.39
C SER A 23 -7.04 -8.27 -15.76
N ALA A 24 -7.41 -7.09 -16.23
CA ALA A 24 -7.95 -6.91 -17.58
C ALA A 24 -6.88 -7.09 -18.67
N VAL A 25 -5.60 -6.87 -18.34
CA VAL A 25 -4.47 -6.96 -19.29
C VAL A 25 -3.81 -8.34 -19.31
N LEU A 26 -4.15 -9.21 -18.37
CA LEU A 26 -3.72 -10.61 -18.33
C LEU A 26 -4.90 -11.56 -18.58
N ASP A 27 -5.77 -11.22 -19.53
CA ASP A 27 -6.92 -12.03 -19.97
C ASP A 27 -7.85 -12.49 -18.84
N GLY A 28 -8.10 -11.62 -17.85
CA GLY A 28 -8.98 -11.93 -16.73
C GLY A 28 -8.37 -12.85 -15.68
N LYS A 29 -7.05 -13.06 -15.67
CA LYS A 29 -6.39 -13.84 -14.61
C LYS A 29 -6.47 -13.14 -13.26
N ARG A 30 -6.67 -13.93 -12.21
CA ARG A 30 -6.54 -13.49 -10.81
C ARG A 30 -5.07 -13.21 -10.52
N VAL A 31 -4.80 -12.04 -9.94
CA VAL A 31 -3.46 -11.65 -9.46
C VAL A 31 -3.54 -11.28 -7.98
N THR A 32 -2.44 -11.52 -7.28
CA THR A 32 -2.22 -11.10 -5.90
C THR A 32 -0.86 -10.43 -5.85
N VAL A 33 -0.82 -9.22 -5.29
CA VAL A 33 0.34 -8.34 -5.26
C VAL A 33 0.57 -7.90 -3.82
N PRO A 34 1.69 -8.27 -3.18
CA PRO A 34 2.11 -7.67 -1.93
C PRO A 34 2.71 -6.28 -2.17
N GLY A 35 2.63 -5.41 -1.17
CA GLY A 35 3.23 -4.10 -1.23
C GLY A 35 3.36 -3.41 0.10
N VAL A 36 4.01 -2.25 0.06
CA VAL A 36 4.19 -1.34 1.18
C VAL A 36 3.86 0.06 0.71
N THR A 37 3.06 0.76 1.49
CA THR A 37 2.84 2.19 1.34
C THR A 37 3.40 2.90 2.55
N THR A 38 4.24 3.92 2.34
CA THR A 38 4.68 4.83 3.38
C THR A 38 4.08 6.20 3.15
N HIS A 39 3.38 6.72 4.15
CA HIS A 39 2.82 8.07 4.16
C HIS A 39 3.64 8.95 5.07
N ARG A 40 3.86 10.21 4.68
CA ARG A 40 4.29 11.27 5.61
C ARG A 40 3.13 12.20 5.89
N LEU A 41 2.96 12.59 7.16
CA LEU A 41 1.85 13.40 7.62
C LEU A 41 2.33 14.78 8.10
N ALA A 42 1.55 15.82 7.81
CA ALA A 42 1.70 17.13 8.43
C ALA A 42 0.31 17.75 8.62
N ASP A 43 0.10 18.42 9.76
CA ASP A 43 -1.19 19.03 10.12
C ASP A 43 -2.39 18.08 9.99
N GLY A 44 -2.18 16.81 10.37
CA GLY A 44 -3.20 15.75 10.31
C GLY A 44 -3.55 15.27 8.89
N LYS A 45 -2.77 15.64 7.87
CA LYS A 45 -2.98 15.26 6.46
C LYS A 45 -1.79 14.48 5.93
N ILE A 46 -2.05 13.57 4.99
CA ILE A 46 -1.00 12.94 4.19
C ILE A 46 -0.45 14.01 3.24
N VAL A 47 0.84 14.30 3.34
CA VAL A 47 1.54 15.27 2.50
C VAL A 47 2.49 14.61 1.50
N GLU A 48 2.74 13.32 1.66
CA GLU A 48 3.58 12.52 0.77
C GLU A 48 3.21 11.04 0.88
N GLU A 49 3.35 10.32 -0.22
CA GLU A 49 3.13 8.88 -0.31
C GLU A 49 4.23 8.26 -1.18
N TRP A 50 4.87 7.20 -0.67
CA TRP A 50 5.72 6.32 -1.46
C TRP A 50 5.12 4.92 -1.47
N LEU A 51 4.99 4.38 -2.68
CA LEU A 51 4.38 3.08 -2.92
C LEU A 51 5.40 2.17 -3.58
N TYR A 52 5.66 1.03 -2.95
CA TYR A 52 6.48 -0.04 -3.52
C TYR A 52 5.69 -1.34 -3.50
N PHE A 53 5.57 -1.98 -4.65
CA PHE A 53 4.88 -3.26 -4.81
C PHE A 53 5.64 -4.13 -5.81
N ASP A 54 5.38 -5.43 -5.77
CA ASP A 54 5.90 -6.44 -6.71
C ASP A 54 5.08 -6.48 -8.01
#